data_AF-A0A5C3P767-F1
#
_entry.id   AF-A0A5C3P767-F1
#
_cell.length_a   1.000
_cell.length_b   1.000
_cell.length_c   1.000
_cell.angle_alpha   90.00
_cell.angle_beta   90.00
_cell.angle_gamma   90.00
#
_symmetry.space_group_name_H-M   'P 1'
#
loop_
_entity.id
_entity.type
_entity.pdbx_description
1 polymer ?
#
loop_
_entity_poly.entity_id
_entity_poly.type
_entity_poly.pdbx_seq_one_letter_code
_entity_poly.pdbx_strand_id
1 'polypeptide(L)'
;MRLQKLASERSPFKRADYVRRIGQHPPASLYFLDEVSKDERTYGRLWGRARLGQRAERRQPFIRGRRYSMVAGLMLDKGITASRVVEGSFTRELFMKFLEDDVVRPRTYHMQYISLLCTIS
;
A
#
# COMPACT_ATOMS: atom_id res chain seq x y z
N MET A 1 8.74 -13.27 30.56
CA MET A 1 7.58 -12.81 29.76
C MET A 1 8.07 -11.71 28.82
N ARG A 2 7.83 -11.84 27.50
CA ARG A 2 8.28 -10.85 26.50
C ARG A 2 7.26 -9.72 26.40
N LEU A 3 7.69 -8.47 26.61
CA LEU A 3 6.84 -7.29 26.45
C LEU A 3 6.46 -7.11 24.98
N GLN A 4 5.16 -7.06 24.69
CA GLN A 4 4.65 -6.74 23.37
C GLN A 4 4.64 -5.22 23.21
N LYS A 5 5.38 -4.71 22.22
CA LYS A 5 5.33 -3.30 21.85
C LYS A 5 4.03 -3.04 21.07
N LEU A 6 3.09 -2.35 21.71
CA LEU A 6 1.83 -1.92 21.09
C LEU A 6 1.91 -0.42 20.78
N ALA A 7 1.31 -0.02 19.66
CA ALA A 7 1.15 1.39 19.32
C ALA A 7 0.19 2.05 20.31
N SER A 8 0.52 3.24 20.81
CA SER A 8 -0.32 4.04 21.71
C SER A 8 -1.69 4.37 21.10
N GLU A 9 -1.74 4.51 19.79
CA GLU A 9 -2.92 4.88 19.01
C GLU A 9 -3.89 3.70 18.83
N ARG A 10 -3.46 2.47 19.16
CA ARG A 10 -4.27 1.25 18.98
C ARG A 10 -5.44 1.28 19.96
N SER A 11 -6.65 1.45 19.45
CA SER A 11 -7.88 1.37 20.22
C SER A 11 -8.70 0.12 19.85
N PRO A 12 -8.92 -0.81 20.79
CA PRO A 12 -9.81 -1.96 20.58
C PRO A 12 -11.23 -1.55 20.18
N PHE A 13 -11.75 -0.47 20.78
CA PHE A 13 -13.07 0.07 20.47
C PHE A 13 -13.16 0.55 19.02
N LYS A 14 -12.19 1.36 18.54
CA LYS A 14 -12.16 1.81 17.14
C LYS A 14 -12.08 0.64 16.15
N ARG A 15 -11.34 -0.42 16.50
CA ARG A 15 -11.23 -1.62 15.67
C ARG A 15 -12.54 -2.40 15.61
N ALA A 16 -13.19 -2.62 16.76
CA ALA A 16 -14.47 -3.32 16.83
C ALA A 16 -15.56 -2.56 16.05
N ASP A 17 -15.60 -1.25 16.21
CA ASP A 17 -16.53 -0.36 15.51
C ASP A 17 -16.28 -0.35 13.99
N TYR A 18 -15.01 -0.34 13.55
CA TYR A 18 -14.66 -0.54 12.14
C TYR A 18 -15.14 -1.88 11.59
N VAL A 19 -14.86 -2.99 12.29
CA VAL A 19 -15.29 -4.34 11.88
C VAL A 19 -16.81 -4.43 11.75
N ARG A 20 -17.54 -3.87 12.73
CA ARG A 20 -19.00 -3.81 12.71
C ARG A 20 -19.52 -3.09 11.46
N ARG A 21 -18.94 -1.93 11.12
CA ARG A 21 -19.36 -1.14 9.95
C ARG A 21 -19.01 -1.81 8.64
N ILE A 22 -17.76 -2.23 8.46
CA ILE A 22 -17.30 -2.79 7.18
C ILE A 22 -18.00 -4.11 6.87
N GLY A 23 -18.35 -4.90 7.89
CA GLY A 23 -19.08 -6.16 7.75
C GLY A 23 -20.53 -6.00 7.27
N GLN A 24 -21.07 -4.78 7.20
CA GLN A 24 -22.39 -4.53 6.60
C GLN A 24 -22.36 -4.50 5.07
N HIS A 25 -21.17 -4.47 4.46
CA HIS A 25 -21.00 -4.43 3.01
C HIS A 25 -20.59 -5.80 2.47
N PRO A 26 -21.15 -6.25 1.34
CA PRO A 26 -20.66 -7.42 0.65
C PRO A 26 -19.17 -7.30 0.33
N PRO A 27 -18.34 -8.34 0.54
CA PRO A 27 -16.91 -8.26 0.27
C PRO A 27 -16.56 -7.84 -1.17
N ALA A 28 -17.38 -8.24 -2.15
CA ALA A 28 -17.21 -7.90 -3.55
C ALA A 28 -17.45 -6.41 -3.87
N SER A 29 -18.15 -5.65 -3.01
CA SER A 29 -18.35 -4.20 -3.19
C SER A 29 -17.25 -3.35 -2.59
N LEU A 30 -16.25 -3.95 -1.92
CA LEU A 30 -15.18 -3.22 -1.26
C LEU A 30 -14.01 -2.97 -2.20
N TYR A 31 -13.46 -1.76 -2.12
CA TYR A 31 -12.24 -1.35 -2.81
C TYR A 31 -11.18 -0.97 -1.81
N PHE A 32 -10.11 -1.78 -1.72
CA PHE A 32 -9.03 -1.55 -0.76
C PHE A 32 -7.90 -0.77 -1.42
N LEU A 33 -7.49 0.32 -0.78
CA LEU A 33 -6.34 1.13 -1.18
C LEU A 33 -5.28 1.03 -0.10
N ASP A 34 -4.02 0.84 -0.49
CA ASP A 34 -2.90 0.92 0.44
C ASP A 34 -1.64 1.49 -0.24
N GLU A 35 -0.78 2.10 0.57
CA GLU A 35 0.52 2.62 0.15
C GLU A 35 1.64 1.72 0.64
N VAL A 36 2.58 1.39 -0.25
CA VAL A 36 3.85 0.77 0.10
C VAL A 36 5.00 1.64 -0.38
N SER A 37 6.01 1.84 0.47
CA SER A 37 7.23 2.54 0.07
C SER A 37 8.45 1.61 0.10
N LYS A 38 9.21 1.59 -0.98
CA LYS A 38 10.49 0.90 -1.11
C LYS A 38 11.60 1.94 -1.06
N ASP A 39 12.51 1.80 -0.09
CA ASP A 39 13.75 2.56 -0.06
C ASP A 39 14.86 1.68 -0.63
N GLU A 40 15.58 2.12 -1.66
CA GLU A 40 16.71 1.41 -2.25
C GLU A 40 17.99 1.52 -1.45
N ARG A 41 17.90 1.69 -0.12
CA ARG A 41 19.06 1.51 0.75
C ARG A 41 19.69 0.16 0.43
N THR A 42 20.96 0.19 0.04
CA THR A 42 21.79 -0.98 -0.22
C THR A 42 21.50 -2.02 0.85
N TYR A 43 21.05 -3.22 0.47
CA TYR A 43 20.76 -4.37 1.34
C TYR A 43 22.05 -4.89 2.00
N GLY A 44 22.70 -4.05 2.77
CA GLY A 44 23.77 -4.42 3.67
C GLY A 44 23.20 -5.27 4.78
N ARG A 45 23.84 -6.40 5.07
CA ARG A 45 23.57 -7.14 6.30
C ARG A 45 23.85 -6.21 7.48
N LEU A 46 22.84 -5.98 8.32
CA LEU A 46 22.98 -5.22 9.57
C LEU A 46 23.85 -5.95 10.60
N TRP A 47 24.02 -7.25 10.43
CA TRP A 47 24.73 -8.11 11.38
C TRP A 47 25.84 -8.90 10.67
N GLY A 48 27.05 -8.83 11.21
CA GLY A 48 28.21 -9.61 10.80
C GLY A 48 28.81 -10.34 12.00
N ARG A 49 29.57 -11.41 11.75
CA ARG A 49 30.33 -12.12 12.78
C ARG A 49 31.79 -11.71 12.67
N ALA A 50 32.42 -11.43 13.81
CA ALA A 50 33.86 -11.23 13.93
C ALA A 50 34.36 -12.00 15.15
N ARG A 51 35.69 -12.19 15.23
CA ARG A 51 36.30 -12.79 16.42
C ARG A 51 36.12 -11.85 17.63
N LEU A 52 36.16 -12.42 18.83
CA LEU A 52 36.12 -11.64 20.07
C LEU A 52 37.22 -10.56 20.04
N GLY A 53 36.83 -9.30 20.27
CA GLY A 53 37.74 -8.15 20.19
C GLY A 53 37.92 -7.54 18.80
N GLN A 54 37.30 -8.09 17.74
CA GLN A 54 37.38 -7.54 16.38
C GLN A 54 36.05 -6.91 15.93
N ARG A 55 36.12 -5.85 15.12
CA ARG A 55 34.93 -5.28 14.46
C ARG A 55 34.58 -6.07 13.21
N ALA A 56 33.30 -6.39 13.02
CA ALA A 56 32.80 -6.93 11.77
C ALA A 56 32.64 -5.79 10.76
N GLU A 57 33.54 -5.73 9.77
CA GLU A 57 33.53 -4.70 8.74
C GLU A 57 33.13 -5.28 7.38
N ARG A 58 32.28 -4.56 6.65
CA ARG A 58 31.93 -4.89 5.26
C ARG A 58 32.04 -3.64 4.41
N ARG A 59 32.88 -3.69 3.38
CA ARG A 59 32.92 -2.64 2.36
C ARG A 59 31.71 -2.81 1.44
N GLN A 60 30.86 -1.79 1.40
CA GLN A 60 29.71 -1.75 0.51
C GLN A 60 29.50 -0.31 0.02
N PRO A 61 28.96 -0.11 -1.20
CA PRO A 61 28.65 1.22 -1.70
C PRO A 61 27.70 1.95 -0.74
N PHE A 62 28.11 3.14 -0.27
CA PHE A 62 27.27 4.02 0.53
C PHE A 62 26.43 4.90 -0.39
N ILE A 63 25.55 4.26 -1.17
CA ILE A 63 24.63 4.96 -2.07
C ILE A 63 23.36 5.24 -1.27
N ARG A 64 22.98 6.51 -1.14
CA ARG A 64 21.61 6.86 -0.73
C ARG A 64 20.70 6.48 -1.90
N GLY A 65 20.06 5.33 -1.79
CA GLY A 65 19.13 4.84 -2.80
C GLY A 65 17.96 5.80 -3.01
N ARG A 66 17.30 5.66 -4.16
CA ARG A 66 16.04 6.37 -4.42
C ARG A 66 14.94 5.72 -3.61
N ARG A 67 14.07 6.54 -3.02
CA ARG A 67 12.84 6.06 -2.39
C ARG A 67 11.74 6.07 -3.44
N TYR A 68 10.96 5.01 -3.51
CA TYR A 68 9.75 4.95 -4.31
C TYR A 68 8.57 4.71 -3.37
N SER A 69 7.46 5.40 -3.62
CA SER A 69 6.16 5.09 -3.02
C SER A 69 5.24 4.57 -4.11
N MET A 70 4.45 3.56 -3.78
CA MET A 70 3.44 2.97 -4.65
C MET A 70 2.11 2.92 -3.92
N VAL A 71 1.04 3.32 -4.59
CA VAL A 71 -0.33 3.07 -4.13
C VAL A 71 -0.97 2.07 -5.07
N ALA A 72 -1.71 1.11 -4.51
CA ALA A 72 -2.44 0.12 -5.29
C ALA A 72 -3.87 -0.04 -4.78
N GLY A 73 -4.78 -0.34 -5.71
CA GLY A 73 -6.18 -0.62 -5.43
C GLY A 73 -6.58 -2.05 -5.76
N LEU A 74 -7.16 -2.72 -4.78
CA LEU A 74 -7.47 -4.15 -4.79
C LEU A 74 -8.97 -4.39 -4.63
N MET A 75 -9.49 -5.29 -5.47
CA MET A 75 -10.85 -5.86 -5.36
C MET A 75 -10.77 -7.37 -5.19
N LEU A 76 -11.80 -7.93 -4.55
CA LEU A 76 -11.89 -9.36 -4.30
C LEU A 76 -11.96 -10.18 -5.59
N ASP A 77 -12.72 -9.72 -6.57
CA ASP A 77 -13.02 -10.41 -7.82
C ASP A 77 -12.00 -10.12 -8.94
N LYS A 78 -11.44 -8.91 -8.97
CA LYS A 78 -10.56 -8.45 -10.06
C LYS A 78 -9.08 -8.37 -9.68
N GLY A 79 -8.73 -8.58 -8.41
CA GLY A 79 -7.36 -8.37 -7.94
C GLY A 79 -6.96 -6.90 -8.00
N ILE A 80 -5.70 -6.62 -8.36
CA ILE A 80 -5.20 -5.24 -8.44
C ILE A 80 -5.74 -4.59 -9.72
N THR A 81 -6.51 -3.52 -9.57
CA THR A 81 -7.17 -2.84 -10.71
C THR A 81 -6.62 -1.45 -11.00
N ALA A 82 -5.88 -0.85 -10.06
CA ALA A 82 -5.18 0.41 -10.24
C ALA A 82 -3.86 0.37 -9.46
N SER A 83 -2.80 0.94 -10.01
CA SER A 83 -1.56 1.16 -9.29
C SER A 83 -0.81 2.36 -9.84
N ARG A 84 -0.07 3.06 -8.97
CA ARG A 84 0.79 4.18 -9.35
C ARG A 84 2.05 4.18 -8.51
N VAL A 85 3.20 4.29 -9.17
CA VAL A 85 4.51 4.41 -8.54
C VAL A 85 5.05 5.81 -8.76
N VAL A 86 5.61 6.42 -7.71
CA VAL A 86 6.26 7.73 -7.76
C VAL A 86 7.60 7.65 -7.04
N GLU A 87 8.59 8.42 -7.53
CA GLU A 87 9.83 8.63 -6.79
C GLU A 87 9.59 9.63 -5.65
N GLY A 88 10.08 9.33 -4.46
CA GLY A 88 9.86 10.10 -3.25
C GLY A 88 8.61 9.69 -2.49
N SER A 89 8.04 10.65 -1.75
CA SER A 89 6.83 10.46 -0.94
C SER A 89 5.57 10.64 -1.80
N PHE A 90 4.51 9.89 -1.49
CA PHE A 90 3.21 10.08 -2.11
C PHE A 90 2.47 11.26 -1.45
N THR A 91 2.39 12.40 -2.16
CA THR A 91 1.70 13.58 -1.62
C THR A 91 0.19 13.45 -1.73
N ARG A 92 -0.55 14.31 -1.02
CA ARG A 92 -2.00 14.39 -1.12
C ARG A 92 -2.45 14.68 -2.56
N GLU A 93 -1.77 15.57 -3.25
CA GLU A 93 -2.09 15.97 -4.63
C GLU A 93 -1.92 14.78 -5.59
N LEU A 94 -0.83 14.02 -5.43
CA LEU A 94 -0.61 12.79 -6.19
C LEU A 94 -1.67 11.73 -5.90
N PHE A 95 -2.12 11.64 -4.65
CA PHE A 95 -3.19 10.74 -4.23
C PHE A 95 -4.55 11.12 -4.82
N MET A 96 -4.92 12.39 -4.77
CA MET A 96 -6.16 12.86 -5.41
C MET A 96 -6.14 12.61 -6.91
N LYS A 97 -5.00 12.87 -7.57
CA LYS A 97 -4.82 12.58 -8.99
C LYS A 97 -4.90 11.08 -9.29
N PHE A 98 -4.40 10.23 -8.40
CA PHE A 98 -4.53 8.76 -8.53
C PHE A 98 -5.99 8.32 -8.43
N LEU A 99 -6.74 8.86 -7.46
CA LEU A 99 -8.17 8.57 -7.34
C LEU A 99 -8.94 8.99 -8.60
N GLU A 100 -8.67 10.18 -9.12
CA GLU A 100 -9.37 10.67 -10.30
C GLU A 100 -9.01 9.86 -11.55
N ASP A 101 -7.72 9.80 -11.87
CA ASP A 101 -7.24 9.26 -13.16
C ASP A 101 -7.29 7.73 -13.21
N ASP A 102 -6.95 7.05 -12.10
CA ASP A 102 -6.72 5.60 -12.11
C ASP A 102 -7.85 4.82 -11.44
N VAL A 103 -8.62 5.44 -10.53
CA VAL A 103 -9.65 4.74 -9.74
C VAL A 103 -11.08 5.03 -10.20
N VAL A 104 -11.42 6.31 -10.41
CA VAL A 104 -12.79 6.73 -10.71
C VAL A 104 -13.02 6.77 -12.21
N ARG A 105 -12.21 7.53 -12.95
CA ARG A 105 -12.40 7.74 -14.39
C ARG A 105 -12.47 6.43 -15.20
N PRO A 106 -11.56 5.45 -15.02
CA PRO A 106 -11.64 4.18 -15.76
C PRO A 106 -12.90 3.36 -15.43
N ARG A 107 -13.43 3.51 -14.21
CA ARG A 107 -14.66 2.82 -13.79
C ARG A 107 -15.92 3.46 -14.35
N THR A 108 -15.96 4.78 -14.47
CA THR A 108 -17.12 5.48 -15.06
C THR A 108 -17.36 5.04 -16.50
N TYR A 109 -16.30 4.91 -17.30
CA TYR A 109 -16.43 4.45 -18.69
C TYR A 109 -16.84 2.98 -18.79
N HIS A 110 -16.34 2.10 -17.92
CA HIS A 110 -16.72 0.68 -17.92
C HIS A 110 -18.19 0.46 -17.52
N MET A 111 -18.69 1.19 -16.51
CA MET A 111 -20.11 1.14 -16.13
C MET A 111 -21.02 1.67 -17.24
N GLN A 112 -20.65 2.76 -17.91
CA GLN A 112 -21.43 3.33 -19.01
C GLN A 112 -21.53 2.39 -20.22
N TYR A 113 -20.43 1.72 -20.59
CA TYR A 113 -20.43 0.73 -21.68
C TYR A 113 -21.31 -0.49 -21.40
N ILE A 114 -21.26 -1.04 -20.17
CA ILE A 114 -22.11 -2.18 -19.79
C ILE A 114 -23.59 -1.78 -19.76
N SER A 115 -23.92 -0.60 -19.23
CA SER A 115 -25.31 -0.12 -19.23
C SER A 115 -25.84 0.10 -20.65
N LEU A 116 -25.05 0.68 -21.56
CA LEU A 116 -25.43 0.88 -22.96
C LEU A 116 -25.71 -0.45 -23.67
N LEU A 117 -24.86 -1.47 -23.49
CA LEU A 117 -25.06 -2.80 -24.08
C LEU A 117 -26.30 -3.51 -23.52
N CYS A 118 -26.57 -3.36 -22.22
CA CYS A 118 -27.75 -3.95 -21.57
C CYS A 118 -29.07 -3.26 -21.97
N THR A 119 -29.03 -2.02 -22.49
CA THR A 119 -30.24 -1.28 -22.95
C THR A 119 -30.53 -1.51 -24.44
N ILE A 120 -29.62 -2.12 -25.18
CA ILE A 120 -29.73 -2.42 -26.63
C ILE A 120 -30.05 -3.92 -26.87
N SER A 121 -30.16 -4.72 -25.80
CA SER A 121 -30.48 -6.16 -25.85
C SER A 121 -31.93 -6.44 -25.47
#